data_AF-A0A8J5EME3-F1
#
_entry.id   AF-A0A8J5EME3-F1
#
_cell.length_a   1.000
_cell.length_b   1.000
_cell.length_c   1.000
_cell.angle_alpha   90.00
_cell.angle_beta   90.00
_cell.angle_gamma   90.00
#
_symmetry.space_group_name_H-M   'P 1'
#
loop_
_entity.id
_entity.type
_entity.pdbx_description
1 polymer ?
#
loop_
_entity_poly.entity_id
_entity_poly.type
_entity_poly.pdbx_seq_one_letter_code
_entity_poly.pdbx_strand_id
1 'polypeptide(L)'
;MQLSAVAFATLLATVNAHFTVYYPGWRGDSHPTQTQGPCGGLSKIGERFKVNGKSVDVLLKTSHASAITEYRLCLGDSCGTKSGNDGQKDFDKVLYGPINELGSGNFCMPGLPLGDLKDGQKGTIQVIMQAVDGNLYNCIDFEVDNSVDAFNAVCKNSTGVSAEAVSGANAGSLAENTQGSGNHSGHSHGNSSASATGSSASGSASATSAAASSAASSAATSADKTNSGAIAYVNGALAVGGVVAAALLV
;
A
#
# COMPACT_ATOMS: atom_id res chain seq x y z
N MET A 1 -8.04 58.17 -35.11
CA MET A 1 -7.83 57.59 -33.77
C MET A 1 -7.94 56.08 -33.93
N GLN A 2 -6.86 55.32 -33.73
CA GLN A 2 -6.89 53.86 -33.79
C GLN A 2 -6.67 53.32 -32.38
N LEU A 3 -7.56 52.44 -31.93
CA LEU A 3 -7.53 51.85 -30.60
C LEU A 3 -6.53 50.69 -30.60
N SER A 4 -5.43 50.83 -29.86
CA SER A 4 -4.51 49.72 -29.61
C SER A 4 -5.15 48.69 -28.69
N ALA A 5 -5.57 47.56 -29.27
CA ALA A 5 -6.07 46.42 -28.50
C ALA A 5 -4.91 45.75 -27.74
N VAL A 6 -4.78 46.04 -26.45
CA VAL A 6 -3.82 45.38 -25.57
C VAL A 6 -4.31 43.95 -25.27
N ALA A 7 -3.74 42.98 -25.96
CA ALA A 7 -4.03 41.57 -25.72
C ALA A 7 -3.44 41.11 -24.39
N PHE A 8 -4.28 41.01 -23.35
CA PHE A 8 -3.91 40.38 -22.08
C PHE A 8 -3.77 38.85 -22.28
N ALA A 9 -2.55 38.40 -22.55
CA ALA A 9 -2.21 36.99 -22.53
C ALA A 9 -2.26 36.47 -21.08
N THR A 10 -3.34 35.80 -20.70
CA THR A 10 -3.49 35.17 -19.39
C THR A 10 -2.53 34.00 -19.26
N LEU A 11 -1.42 34.20 -18.56
CA LEU A 11 -0.50 33.13 -18.20
C LEU A 11 -1.15 32.24 -17.14
N LEU A 12 -1.77 31.14 -17.56
CA LEU A 12 -2.29 30.11 -16.65
C LEU A 12 -1.09 29.41 -15.99
N ALA A 13 -0.70 29.90 -14.81
CA ALA A 13 0.24 29.21 -13.96
C ALA A 13 -0.40 27.90 -13.47
N THR A 14 0.10 26.77 -13.97
CA THR A 14 -0.25 25.44 -13.45
C THR A 14 0.39 25.27 -12.07
N VAL A 15 -0.33 25.71 -11.03
CA VAL A 15 0.01 25.44 -9.64
C VAL A 15 -0.23 23.96 -9.39
N ASN A 16 0.79 23.15 -9.69
CA ASN A 16 0.78 21.72 -9.37
C ASN A 16 0.70 21.58 -7.85
N ALA A 17 -0.33 20.89 -7.36
CA ALA A 17 -0.42 20.59 -5.95
C ALA A 17 0.43 19.35 -5.66
N HIS A 18 0.88 19.24 -4.41
CA HIS A 18 1.87 18.27 -3.97
C HIS A 18 1.55 17.82 -2.54
N PHE A 19 2.12 16.69 -2.12
CA PHE A 19 1.95 16.20 -0.75
C PHE A 19 3.27 15.77 -0.10
N THR A 20 3.43 16.10 1.19
CA THR A 20 4.61 15.74 1.99
C THR A 20 4.23 14.70 3.04
N VAL A 21 5.08 13.70 3.27
CA VAL A 21 4.94 12.83 4.46
C VAL A 21 5.69 13.47 5.62
N TYR A 22 4.95 13.88 6.65
CA TYR A 22 5.51 14.48 7.88
C TYR A 22 5.77 13.45 8.99
N TYR A 23 5.04 12.33 9.00
CA TYR A 23 5.30 11.22 9.92
C TYR A 23 5.05 9.88 9.22
N PRO A 24 5.92 8.86 9.36
CA PRO A 24 7.23 8.92 10.05
C PRO A 24 8.21 9.90 9.40
N GLY A 25 8.13 10.04 8.08
CA GLY A 25 8.85 11.02 7.27
C GLY A 25 8.99 10.52 5.83
N TRP A 26 9.22 11.43 4.88
CA TRP A 26 9.57 11.06 3.51
C TRP A 26 11.05 10.64 3.36
N ARG A 27 11.32 9.84 2.32
CA ARG A 27 12.66 9.46 1.80
C ARG A 27 13.56 10.69 1.53
N GLY A 28 12.96 11.82 1.18
CA GLY A 28 13.63 13.08 0.88
C GLY A 28 12.67 14.02 0.15
N ASP A 29 13.12 15.25 -0.13
CA ASP A 29 12.31 16.21 -0.88
C ASP A 29 12.09 15.73 -2.32
N SER A 30 10.85 15.30 -2.59
CA SER A 30 10.38 14.86 -3.89
C SER A 30 9.54 15.91 -4.62
N HIS A 31 9.34 17.11 -4.04
CA HIS A 31 8.39 18.11 -4.55
C HIS A 31 8.51 18.36 -6.08
N PRO A 32 9.69 18.69 -6.67
CA PRO A 32 9.78 18.93 -8.12
C PRO A 32 9.62 17.68 -9.01
N THR A 33 9.50 16.49 -8.42
CA THR A 33 9.53 15.19 -9.13
C THR A 33 8.42 14.22 -8.71
N GLN A 34 7.40 14.65 -7.97
CA GLN A 34 6.37 13.75 -7.43
C GLN A 34 5.58 13.00 -8.51
N THR A 35 5.46 13.53 -9.73
CA THR A 35 4.84 12.83 -10.88
C THR A 35 5.64 11.62 -11.40
N GLN A 36 6.85 11.39 -10.87
CA GLN A 36 7.74 10.32 -11.31
C GLN A 36 7.62 9.12 -10.37
N GLY A 37 7.06 8.02 -10.85
CA GLY A 37 6.94 6.77 -10.08
C GLY A 37 8.21 5.90 -10.17
N PRO A 38 8.54 5.09 -9.14
CA PRO A 38 8.03 5.16 -7.78
C PRO A 38 8.69 6.30 -6.97
N CYS A 39 8.22 6.53 -5.74
CA CYS A 39 8.88 7.36 -4.74
C CYS A 39 9.21 8.82 -5.15
N GLY A 40 8.48 9.39 -6.12
CA GLY A 40 8.72 10.75 -6.60
C GLY A 40 10.07 10.90 -7.30
N GLY A 41 10.51 9.86 -8.02
CA GLY A 41 11.78 9.79 -8.74
C GLY A 41 13.02 9.54 -7.85
N LEU A 42 12.86 9.51 -6.52
CA LEU A 42 13.97 9.39 -5.58
C LEU A 42 14.52 7.95 -5.52
N SER A 43 15.51 7.66 -6.37
CA SER A 43 16.17 6.35 -6.50
C SER A 43 17.14 5.99 -5.37
N LYS A 44 17.44 6.92 -4.46
CA LYS A 44 18.27 6.68 -3.26
C LYS A 44 17.38 6.47 -2.04
N ILE A 45 17.63 5.40 -1.28
CA ILE A 45 17.04 5.18 0.04
C ILE A 45 17.41 6.36 0.95
N GLY A 46 16.42 6.85 1.71
CA GLY A 46 16.57 7.96 2.66
C GLY A 46 16.93 7.50 4.08
N GLU A 47 16.55 8.32 5.06
CA GLU A 47 16.54 7.91 6.47
C GLU A 47 15.54 6.77 6.68
N ARG A 48 15.90 5.76 7.49
CA ARG A 48 15.00 4.69 7.89
C ARG A 48 14.39 4.98 9.25
N PHE A 49 13.16 5.46 9.23
CA PHE A 49 12.40 5.71 10.44
C PHE A 49 12.09 4.39 11.17
N LYS A 50 12.14 4.41 12.51
CA LYS A 50 11.78 3.26 13.33
C LYS A 50 10.27 3.13 13.42
N VAL A 51 9.74 1.96 13.09
CA VAL A 51 8.30 1.67 13.06
C VAL A 51 8.00 0.34 13.71
N ASN A 52 6.81 0.20 14.30
CA ASN A 52 6.36 -1.08 14.82
C ASN A 52 6.07 -2.05 13.65
N GLY A 53 6.34 -3.34 13.83
CA GLY A 53 6.18 -4.33 12.77
C GLY A 53 4.72 -4.66 12.42
N LYS A 54 3.76 -4.17 13.21
CA LYS A 54 2.31 -4.39 13.02
C LYS A 54 1.62 -3.25 12.27
N SER A 55 1.82 -2.02 12.71
CA SER A 55 1.19 -0.83 12.12
C SER A 55 2.02 0.43 12.35
N VAL A 56 1.77 1.46 11.55
CA VAL A 56 2.38 2.79 11.71
C VAL A 56 1.37 3.87 11.33
N ASP A 57 1.29 4.95 12.10
CA ASP A 57 0.53 6.13 11.66
C ASP A 57 1.26 6.81 10.49
N VAL A 58 0.51 7.30 9.50
CA VAL A 58 1.08 8.10 8.42
C VAL A 58 0.40 9.47 8.38
N LEU A 59 1.18 10.53 8.64
CA LEU A 59 0.72 11.91 8.55
C LEU A 59 1.18 12.51 7.21
N LEU A 60 0.22 12.75 6.32
CA LEU A 60 0.41 13.51 5.10
C LEU A 60 0.09 14.98 5.35
N LYS A 61 0.73 15.87 4.59
CA LYS A 61 0.20 17.20 4.28
C LYS A 61 -0.06 17.27 2.78
N THR A 62 -1.32 17.33 2.40
CA THR A 62 -1.76 17.56 1.01
C THR A 62 -2.03 19.05 0.77
N SER A 63 -1.91 19.48 -0.48
CA SER A 63 -2.36 20.80 -0.97
C SER A 63 -3.53 20.72 -1.97
N HIS A 64 -3.99 19.50 -2.28
CA HIS A 64 -5.19 19.28 -3.09
C HIS A 64 -6.46 19.49 -2.25
N ALA A 65 -7.57 19.84 -2.89
CA ALA A 65 -8.89 19.87 -2.25
C ALA A 65 -9.55 18.48 -2.14
N SER A 66 -9.09 17.52 -2.94
CA SER A 66 -9.42 16.09 -2.86
C SER A 66 -8.39 15.30 -3.68
N ALA A 67 -8.12 14.06 -3.29
CA ALA A 67 -7.30 13.10 -4.03
C ALA A 67 -7.71 11.67 -3.69
N ILE A 68 -7.38 10.71 -4.56
CA ILE A 68 -7.49 9.28 -4.24
C ILE A 68 -6.12 8.81 -3.73
N THR A 69 -6.06 8.28 -2.50
CA THR A 69 -4.80 7.89 -1.85
C THR A 69 -4.74 6.37 -1.63
N GLU A 70 -3.63 5.74 -2.02
CA GLU A 70 -3.35 4.31 -1.87
C GLU A 70 -1.96 4.09 -1.24
N TYR A 71 -1.85 3.10 -0.35
CA TYR A 71 -0.62 2.75 0.37
C TYR A 71 -0.14 1.36 -0.04
N ARG A 72 1.15 1.23 -0.36
CA ARG A 72 1.79 -0.04 -0.75
C ARG A 72 3.09 -0.31 -0.01
N LEU A 73 3.49 -1.57 0.06
CA LEU A 73 4.71 -2.02 0.71
C LEU A 73 5.66 -2.69 -0.27
N CYS A 74 6.94 -2.35 -0.13
CA CYS A 74 8.06 -3.18 -0.53
C CYS A 74 8.85 -3.59 0.74
N LEU A 75 9.43 -4.79 0.77
CA LEU A 75 10.33 -5.25 1.83
C LEU A 75 11.73 -5.54 1.28
N GLY A 76 12.76 -5.11 2.01
CA GLY A 76 14.17 -5.24 1.63
C GLY A 76 14.94 -3.92 1.68
N ASP A 77 16.23 -3.97 1.33
CA ASP A 77 17.14 -2.83 1.41
C ASP A 77 17.11 -1.91 0.16
N SER A 78 16.54 -2.34 -0.97
CA SER A 78 16.64 -1.68 -2.29
C SER A 78 15.30 -1.29 -2.92
N CYS A 79 14.26 -1.11 -2.10
CA CYS A 79 12.90 -0.85 -2.56
C CYS A 79 12.76 0.49 -3.31
N GLY A 80 12.20 0.47 -4.53
CA GLY A 80 11.96 1.69 -5.31
C GLY A 80 13.25 2.43 -5.68
N THR A 81 14.38 1.73 -5.83
CA THR A 81 15.64 2.33 -6.32
C THR A 81 15.70 2.37 -7.85
N LYS A 82 14.81 1.65 -8.53
CA LYS A 82 14.60 1.70 -9.99
C LYS A 82 13.48 2.70 -10.31
N SER A 83 13.46 3.22 -11.53
CA SER A 83 12.45 4.19 -12.00
C SER A 83 11.36 3.52 -12.84
N GLY A 84 10.20 4.18 -12.95
CA GLY A 84 9.08 3.78 -13.79
C GLY A 84 8.52 2.39 -13.44
N ASN A 85 7.99 1.71 -14.47
CA ASN A 85 7.30 0.42 -14.33
C ASN A 85 8.19 -0.68 -13.71
N ASP A 86 9.52 -0.60 -13.84
CA ASP A 86 10.42 -1.57 -13.22
C ASP A 86 10.67 -1.31 -11.72
N GLY A 87 10.50 -0.06 -11.27
CA GLY A 87 10.47 0.29 -9.84
C GLY A 87 9.10 0.07 -9.20
N GLN A 88 8.00 0.28 -9.93
CA GLN A 88 6.65 0.01 -9.42
C GLN A 88 6.41 -1.47 -9.09
N LYS A 89 7.11 -2.39 -9.77
CA LYS A 89 7.10 -3.84 -9.48
C LYS A 89 7.67 -4.19 -8.10
N ASP A 90 8.44 -3.31 -7.47
CA ASP A 90 8.91 -3.51 -6.10
C ASP A 90 7.74 -3.39 -5.08
N PHE A 91 6.63 -2.73 -5.45
CA PHE A 91 5.47 -2.42 -4.60
C PHE A 91 4.21 -3.21 -5.01
N ASP A 92 4.31 -4.54 -4.95
CA ASP A 92 3.23 -5.47 -5.30
C ASP A 92 2.13 -5.55 -4.21
N LYS A 93 2.51 -5.53 -2.92
CA LYS A 93 1.60 -5.60 -1.79
C LYS A 93 0.92 -4.26 -1.52
N VAL A 94 -0.37 -4.16 -1.78
CA VAL A 94 -1.22 -3.09 -1.25
C VAL A 94 -1.39 -3.27 0.27
N LEU A 95 -1.25 -2.18 1.03
CA LEU A 95 -1.50 -2.13 2.47
C LEU A 95 -2.91 -1.62 2.77
N TYR A 96 -3.31 -0.53 2.13
CA TYR A 96 -4.61 0.11 2.35
C TYR A 96 -5.01 1.02 1.18
N GLY A 97 -6.31 1.22 1.03
CA GLY A 97 -6.91 2.02 -0.04
C GLY A 97 -7.20 1.23 -1.32
N PRO A 98 -7.61 1.93 -2.40
CA PRO A 98 -7.74 3.39 -2.47
C PRO A 98 -8.83 3.98 -1.57
N ILE A 99 -8.54 5.15 -0.98
CA ILE A 99 -9.49 5.99 -0.25
C ILE A 99 -9.63 7.36 -0.94
N ASN A 100 -10.82 7.96 -0.87
CA ASN A 100 -11.06 9.33 -1.30
C ASN A 100 -10.71 10.28 -0.16
N GLU A 101 -9.56 10.93 -0.24
CA GLU A 101 -9.12 12.01 0.65
C GLU A 101 -9.84 13.31 0.26
N LEU A 102 -10.38 14.02 1.24
CA LEU A 102 -11.15 15.26 1.07
C LEU A 102 -10.57 16.36 1.94
N GLY A 103 -10.46 17.57 1.39
CA GLY A 103 -9.93 18.75 2.07
C GLY A 103 -8.41 18.89 1.99
N SER A 104 -7.93 20.13 1.95
CA SER A 104 -6.50 20.46 1.94
C SER A 104 -5.93 20.66 3.35
N GLY A 105 -4.73 20.16 3.62
CA GLY A 105 -4.04 20.33 4.90
C GLY A 105 -3.40 19.04 5.38
N ASN A 106 -3.33 18.86 6.70
CA ASN A 106 -2.88 17.58 7.27
C ASN A 106 -4.00 16.53 7.13
N PHE A 107 -3.68 15.40 6.51
CA PHE A 107 -4.46 14.17 6.53
C PHE A 107 -3.67 13.09 7.27
N CYS A 108 -4.32 12.29 8.11
CA CYS A 108 -3.69 11.15 8.76
C CYS A 108 -4.40 9.84 8.44
N MET A 109 -3.59 8.83 8.09
CA MET A 109 -3.96 7.42 8.12
C MET A 109 -3.50 6.81 9.46
N PRO A 110 -4.39 6.63 10.47
CA PRO A 110 -4.03 6.01 11.73
C PRO A 110 -3.75 4.50 11.54
N GLY A 111 -2.67 4.01 12.14
CA GLY A 111 -2.33 2.59 12.20
C GLY A 111 -2.38 1.84 10.87
N LEU A 112 -1.76 2.39 9.81
CA LEU A 112 -1.60 1.71 8.52
C LEU A 112 -0.97 0.31 8.74
N PRO A 113 -1.68 -0.79 8.42
CA PRO A 113 -1.24 -2.13 8.79
C PRO A 113 -0.07 -2.59 7.92
N LEU A 114 1.03 -3.00 8.56
CA LEU A 114 2.21 -3.55 7.90
C LEU A 114 2.19 -5.10 7.89
N GLY A 115 1.67 -5.72 8.96
CA GLY A 115 1.49 -7.16 9.08
C GLY A 115 2.00 -7.71 10.42
N ASP A 116 2.98 -8.62 10.35
CA ASP A 116 3.70 -9.17 11.50
C ASP A 116 5.21 -9.15 11.21
N LEU A 117 5.76 -7.98 10.92
CA LEU A 117 7.18 -7.82 10.60
C LEU A 117 8.05 -7.97 11.87
N LYS A 118 9.27 -8.47 11.69
CA LYS A 118 10.24 -8.77 12.74
C LYS A 118 11.30 -7.67 12.84
N ASP A 119 11.91 -7.53 14.02
CA ASP A 119 12.91 -6.49 14.28
C ASP A 119 14.07 -6.54 13.28
N GLY A 120 14.55 -5.37 12.84
CA GLY A 120 15.59 -5.24 11.83
C GLY A 120 15.14 -5.58 10.39
N GLN A 121 13.89 -6.02 10.15
CA GLN A 121 13.34 -6.01 8.80
C GLN A 121 13.21 -4.58 8.31
N LYS A 122 13.52 -4.35 7.03
CA LYS A 122 13.45 -3.04 6.39
C LYS A 122 12.47 -3.09 5.23
N GLY A 123 12.02 -1.92 4.82
CA GLY A 123 11.25 -1.76 3.60
C GLY A 123 10.99 -0.32 3.27
N THR A 124 10.09 -0.14 2.32
CA THR A 124 9.57 1.17 1.92
C THR A 124 8.06 1.08 1.81
N ILE A 125 7.35 2.03 2.42
CA ILE A 125 5.93 2.27 2.14
C ILE A 125 5.88 3.31 1.02
N GLN A 126 5.28 2.97 -0.12
CA GLN A 126 4.94 3.96 -1.13
C GLN A 126 3.52 4.48 -0.87
N VAL A 127 3.39 5.80 -0.86
CA VAL A 127 2.12 6.51 -0.91
C VAL A 127 1.91 6.96 -2.36
N ILE A 128 0.77 6.59 -2.95
CA ILE A 128 0.34 7.06 -4.26
C ILE A 128 -0.89 7.93 -4.05
N MET A 129 -0.85 9.16 -4.54
CA MET A 129 -1.95 10.13 -4.48
C MET A 129 -2.33 10.52 -5.91
N GLN A 130 -3.53 10.14 -6.35
CA GLN A 130 -4.07 10.52 -7.66
C GLN A 130 -5.02 11.72 -7.50
N ALA A 131 -4.68 12.84 -8.13
CA ALA A 131 -5.46 14.07 -8.10
C ALA A 131 -5.67 14.64 -9.51
N VAL A 132 -6.11 15.90 -9.60
CA VAL A 132 -6.47 16.57 -10.87
C VAL A 132 -5.26 16.83 -11.80
N ASP A 133 -4.05 16.82 -11.24
CA ASP A 133 -2.75 16.92 -11.92
C ASP A 133 -2.11 15.54 -12.19
N GLY A 134 -2.80 14.44 -11.84
CA GLY A 134 -2.41 13.07 -12.16
C GLY A 134 -1.94 12.27 -10.95
N ASN A 135 -1.06 11.29 -11.18
CA ASN A 135 -0.48 10.48 -10.12
C ASN A 135 0.74 11.19 -9.51
N LEU A 136 0.77 11.27 -8.18
CA LEU A 136 1.88 11.77 -7.38
C LEU A 136 2.36 10.66 -6.43
N TYR A 137 3.68 10.57 -6.27
CA TYR A 137 4.35 9.49 -5.56
C TYR A 137 5.26 10.02 -4.45
N ASN A 138 5.20 9.40 -3.28
CA ASN A 138 6.10 9.68 -2.16
C ASN A 138 6.39 8.37 -1.40
N CYS A 139 7.46 8.31 -0.63
CA CYS A 139 7.89 7.07 0.03
C CYS A 139 8.40 7.32 1.45
N ILE A 140 8.11 6.36 2.35
CA ILE A 140 8.63 6.27 3.72
C ILE A 140 9.58 5.08 3.74
N ASP A 141 10.87 5.32 3.95
CA ASP A 141 11.82 4.23 4.20
C ASP A 141 11.83 3.91 5.70
N PHE A 142 11.83 2.62 6.05
CA PHE A 142 11.69 2.21 7.45
C PHE A 142 12.57 1.02 7.82
N GLU A 143 12.80 0.89 9.12
CA GLU A 143 13.35 -0.30 9.76
C GLU A 143 12.51 -0.66 10.98
N VAL A 144 12.13 -1.92 11.10
CA VAL A 144 11.22 -2.41 12.13
C VAL A 144 11.93 -2.47 13.48
N ASP A 145 11.25 -1.91 14.47
CA ASP A 145 11.61 -1.96 15.88
C ASP A 145 10.32 -2.12 16.68
N ASN A 146 9.98 -3.35 17.07
CA ASN A 146 8.75 -3.63 17.80
C ASN A 146 8.77 -3.11 19.26
N SER A 147 9.83 -2.41 19.69
CA SER A 147 9.82 -1.65 20.95
C SER A 147 9.18 -0.27 20.84
N VAL A 148 8.98 0.27 19.61
CA VAL A 148 8.22 1.52 19.42
C VAL A 148 6.73 1.25 19.35
N ASP A 149 5.92 2.21 19.82
CA ASP A 149 4.46 2.09 19.83
C ASP A 149 3.88 1.98 18.40
N ALA A 150 2.90 1.07 18.24
CA ALA A 150 2.21 0.83 16.97
C ALA A 150 1.21 1.93 16.56
N PHE A 151 0.96 2.87 17.49
CA PHE A 151 0.13 4.07 17.35
C PHE A 151 0.74 5.19 18.22
N ASN A 152 0.71 6.42 17.76
CA ASN A 152 1.21 7.59 18.48
C ASN A 152 0.33 8.83 18.26
N ALA A 153 0.40 9.79 19.18
CA ALA A 153 -0.51 10.94 19.21
C ALA A 153 -0.21 12.04 18.15
N VAL A 154 0.64 11.76 17.16
CA VAL A 154 0.95 12.67 16.03
C VAL A 154 -0.21 12.71 15.03
N CYS A 155 -1.01 11.64 14.95
CA CYS A 155 -2.10 11.51 13.99
C CYS A 155 -3.26 12.50 14.23
N LYS A 156 -3.29 13.62 13.48
CA LYS A 156 -4.36 14.63 13.54
C LYS A 156 -4.65 15.26 12.18
N ASN A 157 -5.90 15.14 11.74
CA ASN A 157 -6.41 15.85 10.56
C ASN A 157 -6.55 17.36 10.81
N SER A 158 -6.46 18.15 9.74
CA SER A 158 -6.89 19.56 9.76
C SER A 158 -8.42 19.68 9.73
N THR A 159 -8.95 20.83 10.17
CA THR A 159 -10.39 21.11 10.09
C THR A 159 -10.88 21.04 8.65
N GLY A 160 -11.90 20.22 8.40
CA GLY A 160 -12.43 19.98 7.05
C GLY A 160 -11.66 18.94 6.24
N VAL A 161 -10.68 18.24 6.83
CA VAL A 161 -9.98 17.10 6.19
C VAL A 161 -10.54 15.76 6.67
N SER A 162 -10.99 14.93 5.73
CA SER A 162 -11.59 13.61 5.96
C SER A 162 -11.17 12.60 4.89
N ALA A 163 -11.54 11.33 5.06
CA ALA A 163 -11.45 10.34 3.98
C ALA A 163 -12.65 9.39 3.97
N GLU A 164 -12.97 8.89 2.79
CA GLU A 164 -14.10 8.00 2.50
C GLU A 164 -13.64 6.80 1.65
N ALA A 165 -14.36 5.68 1.68
CA ALA A 165 -14.02 4.51 0.85
C ALA A 165 -14.45 4.74 -0.61
N VAL A 166 -13.57 4.46 -1.57
CA VAL A 166 -13.91 4.61 -3.01
C VAL A 166 -14.81 3.45 -3.44
N SER A 167 -16.08 3.75 -3.75
CA SER A 167 -17.06 2.74 -4.15
C SER A 167 -16.68 2.04 -5.46
N GLY A 168 -16.54 0.72 -5.43
CA GLY A 168 -16.24 -0.09 -6.62
C GLY A 168 -14.80 -0.02 -7.11
N ALA A 169 -13.88 0.61 -6.37
CA ALA A 169 -12.46 0.62 -6.72
C ALA A 169 -11.77 -0.69 -6.37
N ASN A 170 -10.85 -1.11 -7.24
CA ASN A 170 -9.97 -2.25 -6.97
C ASN A 170 -8.74 -1.78 -6.19
N ALA A 171 -8.39 -2.49 -5.13
CA ALA A 171 -7.09 -2.34 -4.47
C ALA A 171 -5.97 -2.65 -5.47
N GLY A 172 -5.02 -1.74 -5.63
CA GLY A 172 -3.91 -1.89 -6.58
C GLY A 172 -4.09 -1.11 -7.89
N SER A 173 -5.18 -0.36 -8.05
CA SER A 173 -5.48 0.39 -9.28
C SER A 173 -4.57 1.60 -9.54
N LEU A 174 -4.00 2.22 -8.49
CA LEU A 174 -3.30 3.51 -8.68
C LEU A 174 -1.90 3.40 -9.33
N ALA A 175 -1.13 2.34 -9.10
CA ALA A 175 0.18 2.18 -9.75
C ALA A 175 0.08 1.74 -11.23
N GLU A 176 -1.04 1.18 -11.67
CA GLU A 176 -1.24 0.82 -13.08
C GLU A 176 -1.31 2.06 -13.98
N ASN A 177 -1.77 3.19 -13.42
CA ASN A 177 -1.84 4.50 -14.07
C ASN A 177 -0.47 5.22 -14.19
N THR A 178 0.65 4.48 -14.32
CA THR A 178 2.01 5.05 -14.51
C THR A 178 2.24 5.50 -15.98
N GLN A 179 1.20 6.02 -16.65
CA GLN A 179 1.30 6.64 -17.98
C GLN A 179 0.80 8.09 -17.89
N GLY A 180 1.67 9.05 -18.24
CA GLY A 180 1.31 10.46 -18.26
C GLY A 180 0.15 10.73 -19.23
N SER A 181 -0.71 11.69 -18.88
CA SER A 181 -2.03 11.90 -19.49
C SER A 181 -2.01 12.26 -20.98
N GLY A 182 -1.95 11.25 -21.84
CA GLY A 182 -2.35 11.32 -23.25
C GLY A 182 -3.87 11.48 -23.34
N ASN A 183 -4.34 12.72 -23.44
CA ASN A 183 -5.77 13.04 -23.36
C ASN A 183 -6.56 12.59 -24.60
N HIS A 184 -7.29 11.48 -24.51
CA HIS A 184 -8.31 11.11 -25.51
C HIS A 184 -9.59 10.53 -24.90
N SER A 185 -10.69 11.26 -25.07
CA SER A 185 -12.05 10.77 -24.83
C SER A 185 -12.60 10.06 -26.06
N GLY A 186 -13.23 8.89 -25.87
CA GLY A 186 -13.93 8.15 -26.92
C GLY A 186 -14.71 6.98 -26.29
N HIS A 187 -15.93 7.22 -25.81
CA HIS A 187 -17.17 7.04 -26.58
C HIS A 187 -17.32 5.62 -27.16
N SER A 188 -18.21 4.86 -26.53
CA SER A 188 -18.43 3.43 -26.77
C SER A 188 -19.42 3.15 -27.90
N HIS A 189 -19.04 2.27 -28.82
CA HIS A 189 -19.99 1.50 -29.64
C HIS A 189 -19.63 0.02 -29.56
N GLY A 190 -20.55 -0.80 -29.06
CA GLY A 190 -20.41 -2.25 -29.05
C GLY A 190 -21.10 -2.91 -30.25
N ASN A 191 -20.67 -4.11 -30.61
CA ASN A 191 -21.50 -5.03 -31.38
C ASN A 191 -21.25 -6.47 -30.94
N SER A 192 -22.30 -7.17 -30.53
CA SER A 192 -22.26 -8.60 -30.23
C SER A 192 -22.26 -9.41 -31.52
N SER A 193 -21.41 -10.43 -31.61
CA SER A 193 -21.56 -11.49 -32.63
C SER A 193 -20.94 -12.79 -32.11
N ALA A 194 -21.81 -13.73 -31.74
CA ALA A 194 -21.39 -15.10 -31.43
C ALA A 194 -21.24 -15.90 -32.73
N SER A 195 -20.29 -16.82 -32.77
CA SER A 195 -20.21 -17.90 -33.77
C SER A 195 -19.42 -19.05 -33.18
N ALA A 196 -20.01 -20.25 -33.18
CA ALA A 196 -19.44 -21.43 -32.52
C ALA A 196 -19.43 -22.64 -33.47
N THR A 197 -18.25 -22.94 -34.00
CA THR A 197 -17.86 -24.14 -34.74
C THR A 197 -16.32 -24.24 -34.71
N GLY A 198 -15.67 -25.40 -34.63
CA GLY A 198 -16.19 -26.75 -34.31
C GLY A 198 -15.11 -27.84 -34.49
N SER A 199 -15.18 -28.89 -33.66
CA SER A 199 -14.68 -30.25 -33.92
C SER A 199 -13.16 -30.59 -33.97
N SER A 200 -12.77 -31.43 -33.00
CA SER A 200 -12.12 -32.75 -33.23
C SER A 200 -10.68 -32.90 -33.74
N ALA A 201 -9.75 -33.01 -32.78
CA ALA A 201 -8.88 -34.17 -32.50
C ALA A 201 -8.40 -35.12 -33.63
N SER A 202 -7.07 -35.20 -33.81
CA SER A 202 -6.22 -36.42 -33.99
C SER A 202 -4.77 -35.96 -34.25
N GLY A 203 -3.68 -36.61 -33.83
CA GLY A 203 -3.50 -37.81 -32.99
C GLY A 203 -2.01 -38.19 -32.89
N SER A 204 -1.69 -39.12 -31.98
CA SER A 204 -0.51 -40.02 -31.85
C SER A 204 0.77 -39.86 -32.71
N ALA A 205 1.98 -40.21 -32.27
CA ALA A 205 2.55 -40.56 -30.95
C ALA A 205 4.07 -40.88 -31.12
N SER A 206 4.79 -41.12 -30.02
CA SER A 206 6.00 -41.98 -29.93
C SER A 206 7.33 -41.50 -30.55
N ALA A 207 8.52 -41.87 -30.02
CA ALA A 207 8.88 -42.45 -28.71
C ALA A 207 10.42 -42.49 -28.50
N THR A 208 10.85 -42.64 -27.22
CA THR A 208 12.13 -43.25 -26.76
C THR A 208 13.46 -42.55 -27.15
N SER A 209 14.57 -42.65 -26.39
CA SER A 209 14.99 -43.51 -25.25
C SER A 209 15.64 -42.64 -24.14
N ALA A 210 15.52 -42.92 -22.83
CA ALA A 210 16.33 -43.83 -21.97
C ALA A 210 17.87 -43.62 -22.07
N ALA A 211 18.68 -43.66 -21.01
CA ALA A 211 18.52 -44.08 -19.58
C ALA A 211 19.20 -43.03 -18.64
N ALA A 212 19.01 -42.92 -17.31
CA ALA A 212 18.93 -43.89 -16.20
C ALA A 212 20.29 -44.59 -15.91
N SER A 213 20.76 -44.86 -14.66
CA SER A 213 20.05 -45.00 -13.36
C SER A 213 20.98 -44.83 -12.13
N SER A 214 20.37 -44.61 -10.94
CA SER A 214 20.79 -45.09 -9.58
C SER A 214 22.12 -44.60 -8.96
N ALA A 215 22.36 -44.66 -7.63
CA ALA A 215 21.66 -45.25 -6.46
C ALA A 215 21.65 -44.22 -5.28
N ALA A 216 20.80 -44.20 -4.23
CA ALA A 216 20.20 -45.24 -3.36
C ALA A 216 21.25 -45.95 -2.45
N SER A 217 21.07 -46.23 -1.15
CA SER A 217 19.97 -46.12 -0.14
C SER A 217 20.57 -45.68 1.23
N SER A 218 19.95 -45.57 2.42
CA SER A 218 18.84 -46.25 3.16
C SER A 218 18.35 -45.30 4.29
N ALA A 219 17.08 -45.26 4.76
CA ALA A 219 16.26 -46.26 5.47
C ALA A 219 16.81 -46.65 6.88
N ALA A 220 16.00 -46.87 7.96
CA ALA A 220 14.55 -47.09 8.03
C ALA A 220 13.92 -46.89 9.46
N THR A 221 12.57 -46.83 9.52
CA THR A 221 11.64 -47.37 10.59
C THR A 221 11.71 -46.85 12.05
N SER A 222 10.63 -46.80 12.87
CA SER A 222 9.19 -47.15 12.70
C SER A 222 8.26 -46.53 13.79
N ALA A 223 6.94 -46.84 13.73
CA ALA A 223 5.83 -46.54 14.66
C ALA A 223 6.08 -46.94 16.15
N ASP A 224 5.25 -46.65 17.17
CA ASP A 224 3.76 -46.58 17.32
C ASP A 224 3.46 -45.82 18.67
N LYS A 225 2.26 -45.49 19.20
CA LYS A 225 0.83 -45.76 18.89
C LYS A 225 -0.12 -44.67 19.50
N THR A 226 -1.44 -44.87 19.37
CA THR A 226 -2.59 -44.10 19.88
C THR A 226 -2.69 -43.88 21.41
N ASN A 227 -3.36 -42.80 21.82
CA ASN A 227 -4.50 -42.89 22.75
C ASN A 227 -5.52 -41.74 22.55
N SER A 228 -6.81 -42.01 22.82
CA SER A 228 -7.88 -41.00 22.85
C SER A 228 -8.41 -40.88 24.29
N GLY A 229 -8.54 -39.65 24.81
CA GLY A 229 -9.00 -39.43 26.18
C GLY A 229 -9.80 -38.13 26.34
N ALA A 230 -11.12 -38.23 26.21
CA ALA A 230 -12.02 -37.15 26.61
C ALA A 230 -12.35 -37.27 28.10
N ILE A 231 -12.17 -36.19 28.87
CA ILE A 231 -12.54 -36.10 30.28
C ILE A 231 -13.34 -34.80 30.47
N ALA A 232 -14.54 -34.92 31.02
CA ALA A 232 -15.41 -33.80 31.41
C ALA A 232 -15.24 -33.50 32.92
N TYR A 233 -16.27 -32.90 33.56
CA TYR A 233 -16.28 -32.39 34.95
C TYR A 233 -15.44 -31.10 35.12
N VAL A 234 -15.90 -30.04 35.82
CA VAL A 234 -17.19 -29.75 36.48
C VAL A 234 -17.48 -28.24 36.52
N ASN A 235 -18.75 -27.88 36.68
CA ASN A 235 -19.14 -26.55 37.19
C ASN A 235 -18.69 -26.37 38.64
N GLY A 236 -18.18 -25.19 38.99
CA GLY A 236 -17.74 -24.86 40.35
C GLY A 236 -17.72 -23.35 40.59
N ALA A 237 -18.89 -22.75 40.81
CA ALA A 237 -18.97 -21.37 41.26
C ALA A 237 -18.67 -21.28 42.76
N LEU A 238 -17.82 -20.34 43.17
CA LEU A 238 -17.66 -19.95 44.57
C LEU A 238 -17.52 -18.43 44.68
N ALA A 239 -18.39 -17.81 45.48
CA ALA A 239 -18.43 -16.37 45.66
C ALA A 239 -17.91 -15.96 47.04
N VAL A 240 -16.85 -15.15 47.05
CA VAL A 240 -16.35 -14.37 48.20
C VAL A 240 -15.77 -13.07 47.65
N GLY A 241 -15.96 -11.88 48.23
CA GLY A 241 -16.80 -11.55 49.38
C GLY A 241 -16.25 -10.35 50.16
N GLY A 242 -16.44 -9.13 49.64
CA GLY A 242 -15.87 -7.90 50.22
C GLY A 242 -14.41 -7.65 49.82
N VAL A 243 -13.83 -6.46 50.06
CA VAL A 243 -14.36 -5.29 50.80
C VAL A 243 -14.08 -4.01 50.00
N VAL A 244 -15.03 -3.07 49.99
CA VAL A 244 -14.82 -1.71 49.44
C VAL A 244 -14.12 -0.84 50.47
N ALA A 245 -12.98 -0.26 50.10
CA ALA A 245 -12.29 0.78 50.87
C ALA A 245 -12.23 2.07 50.05
N ALA A 246 -13.25 2.92 50.18
CA ALA A 246 -13.23 4.27 49.63
C ALA A 246 -12.46 5.19 50.60
N ALA A 247 -11.43 5.87 50.09
CA ALA A 247 -10.78 6.98 50.77
C ALA A 247 -11.19 8.29 50.08
N LEU A 248 -11.61 9.28 50.86
CA LEU A 248 -12.12 10.57 50.39
C LEU A 248 -11.32 11.70 51.06
N LEU A 249 -11.11 12.81 50.35
CA LEU A 249 -10.41 14.03 50.80
C LEU A 249 -8.88 13.79 50.99
N VAL A 250 -8.01 14.76 50.67
CA VAL A 250 -8.21 16.21 50.44
C VAL A 250 -8.30 16.57 48.95
#